data_AF-A0A8S0FV52-F1
#
_entry.id   AF-A0A8S0FV52-F1
#
_cell.length_a   1.000
_cell.length_b   1.000
_cell.length_c   1.000
_cell.angle_alpha   90.00
_cell.angle_beta   90.00
_cell.angle_gamma   90.00
#
_symmetry.space_group_name_H-M   'P 1'
#
loop_
_entity.id
_entity.type
_entity.pdbx_description
1 polymer ?
#
loop_
_entity_poly.entity_id
_entity_poly.type
_entity_poly.pdbx_seq_one_letter_code
_entity_poly.pdbx_strand_id
1 'polypeptide(L)'
;MWNLQRLAQTLSPFVAVDGLNEALDSYQQVLLTHYGQRMRQKLGFMTELKEDNALLNELFSLMARERSDYTRTFRMLSLTEQHSAASPLRDEFIDRAAFDDWFARYRGRLQQDEITDNERQQLMQSVNPALVLRNWLAQRAIEAVQKRVI
;
A
#
# COMPACT_ATOMS: atom_id res chain seq x y z
N MET A 1 -1.69 18.21 -6.09
CA MET A 1 -2.58 19.32 -6.49
C MET A 1 -1.84 20.63 -6.78
N TRP A 2 -1.11 21.22 -5.81
CA TRP A 2 -0.52 22.56 -5.99
C TRP A 2 0.41 22.72 -7.22
N ASN A 3 1.29 21.75 -7.48
CA ASN A 3 2.16 21.77 -8.68
C ASN A 3 1.35 21.80 -9.98
N LEU A 4 0.24 21.07 -10.06
CA LEU A 4 -0.64 21.05 -11.24
C LEU A 4 -1.35 22.39 -11.41
N GLN A 5 -1.75 23.05 -10.32
CA GLN A 5 -2.32 24.40 -10.39
C GLN A 5 -1.31 25.43 -10.90
N ARG A 6 -0.03 25.33 -10.50
CA ARG A 6 1.03 26.19 -11.04
C ARG A 6 1.23 25.96 -12.53
N LEU A 7 1.21 24.70 -12.98
CA LEU A 7 1.28 24.36 -14.39
C LEU A 7 0.06 24.88 -15.17
N ALA A 8 -1.16 24.66 -14.66
CA ALA A 8 -2.40 25.15 -15.26
C ALA A 8 -2.37 26.67 -15.46
N GLN A 9 -1.82 27.41 -14.48
CA GLN A 9 -1.65 28.86 -14.60
C GLN A 9 -0.80 29.27 -15.80
N THR A 10 0.23 28.50 -16.16
CA THR A 10 1.07 28.80 -17.34
C THR A 10 0.35 28.51 -18.67
N LEU A 11 -0.71 27.69 -18.65
CA LEU A 11 -1.48 27.27 -19.82
C LEU A 11 -2.71 28.16 -20.08
N SER A 12 -3.06 29.05 -19.15
CA SER A 12 -4.23 29.93 -19.27
C SER A 12 -4.26 30.84 -20.50
N PRO A 13 -3.14 31.23 -21.15
CA PRO A 13 -3.19 31.97 -22.41
C PRO A 13 -3.70 31.13 -23.60
N PHE A 14 -3.63 29.81 -23.51
CA PHE A 14 -3.92 28.88 -24.62
C PHE A 14 -5.13 27.97 -24.36
N VAL A 15 -5.59 27.88 -23.11
CA VAL A 15 -6.67 27.00 -22.67
C VAL A 15 -7.66 27.79 -21.83
N ALA A 16 -8.95 27.59 -22.07
CA ALA A 16 -10.01 28.22 -21.29
C ALA A 16 -9.92 27.82 -19.80
N VAL A 17 -10.15 28.80 -18.91
CA VAL A 17 -10.05 28.63 -17.45
C VAL A 17 -10.99 27.53 -16.96
N ASP A 18 -12.21 27.43 -17.49
CA ASP A 18 -13.17 26.40 -17.10
C ASP A 18 -12.65 24.99 -17.40
N GLY A 19 -12.02 24.80 -18.57
CA GLY A 19 -11.42 23.51 -18.94
C GLY A 19 -10.20 23.15 -18.08
N LEU A 20 -9.42 24.15 -17.64
CA LEU A 20 -8.32 23.92 -16.70
C LEU A 20 -8.84 23.53 -15.30
N ASN A 21 -9.91 24.17 -14.82
CA ASN A 21 -10.52 23.84 -13.53
C ASN A 21 -11.14 22.45 -13.55
N GLU A 22 -11.89 22.10 -14.59
CA GLU A 22 -12.47 20.75 -14.75
C GLU A 22 -11.39 19.66 -14.72
N ALA A 23 -10.28 19.89 -15.44
CA ALA A 23 -9.15 18.96 -15.41
C ALA A 23 -8.51 18.86 -14.01
N LEU A 24 -8.37 19.97 -13.29
CA LEU A 24 -7.83 19.98 -11.92
C LEU A 24 -8.76 19.29 -10.92
N ASP A 25 -10.07 19.48 -11.03
CA ASP A 25 -11.08 18.88 -10.15
C ASP A 25 -11.08 17.35 -10.29
N SER A 26 -10.77 16.84 -11.48
CA SER A 26 -10.65 15.40 -11.73
C SER A 26 -9.49 14.72 -10.96
N TYR A 27 -8.45 15.48 -10.58
CA TYR A 27 -7.23 14.92 -10.01
C TYR A 27 -7.47 14.11 -8.73
N GLN A 28 -8.32 14.62 -7.83
CA GLN A 28 -8.57 13.94 -6.56
C GLN A 28 -9.25 12.59 -6.82
N GLN A 29 -10.25 12.56 -7.70
CA GLN A 29 -10.94 11.32 -8.04
C GLN A 29 -9.99 10.31 -8.69
N VAL A 30 -9.22 10.73 -9.69
CA VAL A 30 -8.26 9.87 -10.39
C VAL A 30 -7.22 9.30 -9.43
N LEU A 31 -6.66 10.14 -8.54
CA LEU A 31 -5.70 9.71 -7.54
C LEU A 31 -6.31 8.68 -6.59
N LEU A 32 -7.49 8.95 -6.04
CA LEU A 32 -8.14 8.04 -5.09
C LEU A 32 -8.57 6.73 -5.72
N THR A 33 -9.03 6.74 -6.98
CA THR A 33 -9.36 5.53 -7.73
C THR A 33 -8.15 4.64 -7.92
N HIS A 34 -7.05 5.17 -8.47
CA HIS A 34 -5.84 4.38 -8.70
C HIS A 34 -5.19 3.93 -7.39
N TYR A 35 -5.17 4.81 -6.38
CA TYR A 35 -4.68 4.47 -5.05
C TYR A 35 -5.49 3.33 -4.43
N GLY A 36 -6.82 3.44 -4.43
CA GLY A 36 -7.71 2.41 -3.88
C GLY A 36 -7.54 1.07 -4.58
N GLN A 37 -7.55 1.05 -5.91
CA GLN A 37 -7.30 -0.16 -6.72
C GLN A 37 -5.97 -0.81 -6.36
N ARG A 38 -4.89 -0.02 -6.27
CA ARG A 38 -3.57 -0.56 -5.94
C ARG A 38 -3.49 -1.07 -4.51
N MET A 39 -4.11 -0.37 -3.55
CA MET A 39 -4.12 -0.81 -2.15
C MET A 39 -4.94 -2.07 -1.94
N ARG A 40 -6.05 -2.25 -2.64
CA ARG A 40 -6.81 -3.50 -2.64
C ARG A 40 -5.97 -4.67 -3.15
N GLN A 41 -5.26 -4.50 -4.27
CA GLN A 41 -4.32 -5.52 -4.75
C GLN A 41 -3.24 -5.87 -3.72
N LYS A 42 -2.70 -4.86 -3.01
CA LYS A 42 -1.70 -5.08 -1.96
C LYS A 42 -2.26 -5.81 -0.74
N LEU A 43 -3.54 -5.60 -0.43
CA LEU A 43 -4.28 -6.29 0.64
C LEU A 43 -4.85 -7.65 0.18
N GLY A 44 -4.85 -7.94 -1.12
CA GLY A 44 -5.44 -9.15 -1.67
C GLY A 44 -6.97 -9.12 -1.74
N PHE A 45 -7.59 -7.94 -1.73
CA PHE A 45 -9.03 -7.76 -1.94
C PHE A 45 -9.33 -7.83 -3.44
N MET A 46 -10.10 -8.84 -3.85
CA MET A 46 -10.43 -9.14 -5.23
C MET A 46 -11.72 -8.43 -5.67
N THR A 47 -12.63 -8.20 -4.73
CA THR A 47 -13.82 -7.40 -4.91
C THR A 47 -13.68 -6.05 -4.19
N GLU A 48 -14.57 -5.09 -4.50
CA GLU A 48 -14.60 -3.80 -3.83
C GLU A 48 -15.73 -3.76 -2.80
N LEU A 49 -15.39 -3.57 -1.52
CA LEU A 49 -16.38 -3.36 -0.46
C LEU A 49 -16.15 -2.03 0.26
N LYS A 50 -17.22 -1.49 0.85
CA LYS A 50 -17.17 -0.20 1.58
C LYS A 50 -16.22 -0.24 2.78
N GLU A 51 -16.04 -1.42 3.38
CA GLU A 51 -15.20 -1.63 4.58
C GLU A 51 -13.70 -1.71 4.29
N ASP A 52 -13.29 -1.85 3.03
CA ASP A 52 -11.87 -2.00 2.63
C ASP A 52 -11.00 -0.85 3.15
N ASN A 53 -11.52 0.37 3.09
CA ASN A 53 -10.82 1.57 3.54
C ASN A 53 -10.64 1.61 5.06
N ALA A 54 -11.63 1.10 5.81
CA ALA A 54 -11.53 1.04 7.27
C ALA A 54 -10.44 0.05 7.69
N LEU A 55 -10.43 -1.16 7.10
CA LEU A 55 -9.39 -2.15 7.34
C LEU A 55 -8.00 -1.63 6.98
N LEU A 56 -7.88 -0.90 5.86
CA LEU A 56 -6.61 -0.29 5.48
C LEU A 56 -6.13 0.77 6.47
N ASN A 57 -7.02 1.67 6.89
CA ASN A 57 -6.68 2.75 7.82
C ASN A 57 -6.30 2.22 9.21
N GLU A 58 -6.97 1.17 9.67
CA GLU A 58 -6.62 0.49 10.92
C GLU A 58 -5.25 -0.17 10.84
N LEU A 59 -4.93 -0.85 9.72
CA LEU A 59 -3.59 -1.40 9.49
C LEU A 59 -2.53 -0.31 9.53
N PHE A 60 -2.75 0.81 8.85
CA PHE A 60 -1.81 1.93 8.88
C PHE A 60 -1.66 2.56 10.25
N SER A 61 -2.75 2.66 11.01
CA SER A 61 -2.70 3.18 12.37
C SER A 61 -1.88 2.26 13.28
N LEU A 62 -2.06 0.94 13.15
CA LEU A 62 -1.27 -0.05 13.87
C LEU A 62 0.20 0.03 13.49
N MET A 63 0.51 0.04 12.18
CA MET A 63 1.87 0.17 11.67
C MET A 63 2.56 1.47 12.10
N ALA A 64 1.83 2.59 12.12
CA ALA A 64 2.37 3.89 12.54
C ALA A 64 2.72 3.89 14.03
N ARG A 65 1.86 3.32 14.87
CA ARG A 65 2.07 3.19 16.32
C ARG A 65 3.28 2.31 16.64
N GLU A 66 3.41 1.21 15.91
CA GLU A 66 4.39 0.14 16.15
C GLU A 66 5.68 0.34 15.34
N ARG A 67 5.72 1.39 14.50
CA ARG A 67 6.82 1.70 13.56
C ARG A 67 7.18 0.50 12.67
N SER A 68 6.16 -0.26 12.27
CA SER A 68 6.31 -1.45 11.44
C SER A 68 6.88 -1.09 10.06
N ASP A 69 7.70 -2.00 9.54
CA ASP A 69 8.30 -1.80 8.22
C ASP A 69 7.27 -1.98 7.10
N TYR A 70 6.99 -0.89 6.36
CA TYR A 70 5.97 -0.89 5.30
C TYR A 70 6.10 -2.04 4.30
N THR A 71 7.29 -2.21 3.71
CA THR A 71 7.52 -3.22 2.67
C THR A 71 7.38 -4.64 3.22
N ARG A 72 8.00 -4.93 4.39
CA ARG A 72 7.94 -6.25 5.03
C ARG A 72 6.53 -6.56 5.48
N THR A 73 5.79 -5.60 6.03
CA THR A 73 4.41 -5.85 6.50
C THR A 73 3.53 -6.35 5.35
N PHE A 74 3.51 -5.64 4.22
CA PHE A 74 2.74 -6.08 3.06
C PHE A 74 3.28 -7.39 2.46
N ARG A 75 4.59 -7.61 2.47
CA ARG A 75 5.17 -8.87 1.96
C ARG A 75 4.77 -10.07 2.81
N MET A 76 4.82 -9.95 4.13
CA MET A 76 4.40 -11.01 5.05
C MET A 76 2.88 -11.22 5.02
N LEU A 77 2.09 -10.15 4.86
CA LEU A 77 0.64 -10.25 4.67
C LEU A 77 0.27 -11.10 3.45
N SER A 78 1.14 -11.10 2.43
CA SER A 78 0.98 -11.90 1.20
C SER A 78 1.15 -13.41 1.42
N LEU A 79 1.42 -13.87 2.65
CA LEU A 79 1.49 -15.28 3.04
C LEU A 79 0.25 -15.72 3.83
N THR A 80 -0.74 -14.84 3.98
CA THR A 80 -1.95 -15.12 4.76
C THR A 80 -2.74 -16.26 4.15
N GLU A 81 -3.14 -17.22 5.00
CA GLU A 81 -4.18 -18.21 4.71
C GLU A 81 -5.50 -17.73 5.31
N GLN A 82 -6.57 -17.65 4.52
CA GLN A 82 -7.79 -16.95 4.97
C GLN A 82 -8.50 -17.65 6.12
N HIS A 83 -8.30 -18.96 6.29
CA HIS A 83 -8.89 -19.76 7.38
C HIS A 83 -7.93 -20.01 8.56
N SER A 84 -6.71 -19.47 8.53
CA SER A 84 -5.72 -19.64 9.60
C SER A 84 -5.46 -18.32 10.33
N ALA A 85 -5.37 -18.37 11.66
CA ALA A 85 -4.91 -17.23 12.46
C ALA A 85 -3.38 -17.11 12.48
N ALA A 86 -2.66 -18.11 11.97
CA ALA A 86 -1.21 -18.09 11.93
C ALA A 86 -0.71 -17.04 10.94
N SER A 87 0.22 -16.20 11.38
CA SER A 87 0.89 -15.23 10.52
C SER A 87 2.26 -14.87 11.06
N PRO A 88 3.30 -14.80 10.22
CA PRO A 88 4.61 -14.31 10.64
C PRO A 88 4.58 -12.84 11.07
N LEU A 89 3.55 -12.08 10.66
CA LEU A 89 3.36 -10.69 11.10
C LEU A 89 3.08 -10.56 12.60
N ARG A 90 2.52 -11.60 13.22
CA ARG A 90 2.08 -11.51 14.61
C ARG A 90 3.22 -11.17 15.56
N ASP A 91 4.42 -11.68 15.29
CA ASP A 91 5.61 -11.42 16.10
C ASP A 91 6.28 -10.07 15.80
N GLU A 92 5.88 -9.38 14.72
CA GLU A 92 6.38 -8.05 14.34
C GLU A 92 5.60 -6.90 15.04
N PHE A 93 4.52 -7.23 15.77
CA PHE A 93 3.72 -6.27 16.54
C PHE A 93 3.91 -6.47 18.05
N ILE A 94 4.10 -5.38 18.80
CA ILE A 94 4.15 -5.42 20.27
C ILE A 94 2.75 -5.68 20.80
N ASP A 95 1.76 -4.90 20.35
CA ASP A 95 0.34 -5.13 20.65
C ASP A 95 -0.25 -6.23 19.76
N ARG A 96 0.05 -7.49 20.12
CA ARG A 96 -0.42 -8.69 19.40
C ARG A 96 -1.94 -8.82 19.40
N ALA A 97 -2.61 -8.37 20.46
CA ALA A 97 -4.07 -8.45 20.56
C ALA A 97 -4.73 -7.53 19.52
N ALA A 98 -4.26 -6.29 19.39
CA ALA A 98 -4.75 -5.39 18.35
C ALA A 98 -4.50 -5.93 16.94
N PHE A 99 -3.34 -6.56 16.70
CA PHE A 99 -3.08 -7.25 15.44
C PHE A 99 -4.03 -8.43 15.22
N ASP A 100 -4.21 -9.30 16.20
CA ASP A 100 -5.06 -10.50 16.10
C ASP A 100 -6.52 -10.12 15.78
N ASP A 101 -7.04 -9.08 16.44
CA ASP A 101 -8.39 -8.54 16.21
C ASP A 101 -8.56 -7.95 14.80
N TRP A 102 -7.58 -7.16 14.34
CA TRP A 102 -7.57 -6.64 12.97
C TRP A 102 -7.44 -7.78 11.95
N PHE A 103 -6.56 -8.74 12.21
CA PHE A 103 -6.25 -9.84 11.29
C PHE A 103 -7.42 -10.81 11.14
N ALA A 104 -8.20 -11.04 12.20
CA ALA A 104 -9.44 -11.80 12.12
C ALA A 104 -10.48 -11.13 11.20
N ARG A 105 -10.69 -9.81 11.34
CA ARG A 105 -11.62 -9.05 10.48
C ARG A 105 -11.13 -8.97 9.04
N TYR A 106 -9.83 -8.72 8.86
CA TYR A 106 -9.18 -8.77 7.54
C TYR A 106 -9.39 -10.12 6.85
N ARG A 107 -9.15 -11.25 7.55
CA ARG A 107 -9.40 -12.59 6.99
C ARG A 107 -10.88 -12.86 6.72
N GLY A 108 -11.78 -12.40 7.59
CA GLY A 108 -13.22 -12.47 7.33
C GLY A 108 -13.62 -11.73 6.06
N ARG A 109 -13.00 -10.57 5.79
CA ARG A 109 -13.16 -9.84 4.53
C ARG A 109 -12.63 -10.62 3.33
N LEU A 110 -11.48 -11.29 3.45
CA LEU A 110 -10.92 -12.11 2.37
C LEU A 110 -11.84 -13.27 1.96
N GLN A 111 -12.52 -13.89 2.92
CA GLN A 111 -13.42 -15.01 2.67
C GLN A 111 -14.64 -14.62 1.84
N GLN A 112 -15.00 -13.33 1.79
CA GLN A 112 -16.10 -12.83 0.96
C GLN A 112 -15.73 -12.74 -0.54
N ASP A 113 -14.45 -12.81 -0.89
CA ASP A 113 -14.01 -12.76 -2.30
C ASP A 113 -14.20 -14.10 -3.03
N GLU A 114 -14.47 -15.19 -2.31
CA GLU A 114 -14.64 -16.55 -2.85
C GLU A 114 -13.45 -17.02 -3.74
N ILE A 115 -12.24 -16.56 -3.42
CA ILE A 115 -11.00 -16.88 -4.15
C ILE A 115 -10.08 -17.77 -3.30
N THR A 116 -9.31 -18.64 -3.96
CA THR A 116 -8.36 -19.50 -3.28
C THR A 116 -7.19 -18.73 -2.66
N ASP A 117 -6.59 -19.30 -1.60
CA ASP A 117 -5.40 -18.71 -1.00
C ASP A 117 -4.24 -18.61 -2.00
N ASN A 118 -4.08 -19.59 -2.90
CA ASN A 118 -3.01 -19.60 -3.89
C ASN A 118 -3.13 -18.41 -4.87
N GLU A 119 -4.31 -18.22 -5.47
CA GLU A 119 -4.57 -17.12 -6.42
C GLU A 119 -4.35 -15.75 -5.75
N ARG A 120 -4.85 -15.60 -4.52
CA ARG A 120 -4.69 -14.38 -3.74
C ARG A 120 -3.23 -14.09 -3.38
N GLN A 121 -2.50 -15.10 -2.89
CA GLN A 121 -1.09 -14.97 -2.55
C GLN A 121 -0.25 -14.64 -3.79
N GLN A 122 -0.54 -15.26 -4.95
CA GLN A 122 0.15 -14.97 -6.20
C GLN A 122 -0.03 -13.51 -6.62
N LEU A 123 -1.27 -12.98 -6.57
CA LEU A 123 -1.53 -11.56 -6.83
C LEU A 123 -0.74 -10.68 -5.86
N MET A 124 -0.91 -10.89 -4.56
CA MET A 124 -0.28 -10.05 -3.53
C MET A 124 1.24 -10.06 -3.68
N GLN A 125 1.85 -11.22 -3.92
CA GLN A 125 3.31 -11.33 -4.09
C GLN A 125 3.83 -10.66 -5.36
N SER A 126 3.01 -10.52 -6.41
CA SER A 126 3.36 -9.80 -7.64
C SER A 126 3.37 -8.27 -7.46
N VAL A 127 2.59 -7.75 -6.50
CA VAL A 127 2.45 -6.30 -6.25
C VAL A 127 3.13 -5.82 -4.97
N ASN A 128 3.41 -6.72 -4.02
CA ASN A 128 4.13 -6.46 -2.78
C ASN A 128 5.59 -6.88 -2.93
N PRO A 129 6.50 -5.92 -3.21
CA PRO A 129 7.90 -6.23 -3.43
C PRO A 129 8.54 -6.81 -2.17
N ALA A 130 9.38 -7.83 -2.35
CA ALA A 130 10.18 -8.38 -1.25
C ALA A 130 11.34 -7.45 -0.84
N LEU A 131 11.78 -6.58 -1.76
CA LEU A 131 12.91 -5.68 -1.56
C LEU A 131 12.62 -4.31 -2.19
N VAL A 132 13.05 -3.27 -1.50
CA VAL A 132 13.07 -1.89 -1.98
C VAL A 132 14.46 -1.29 -1.76
N LEU A 133 14.80 -0.26 -2.53
CA LEU A 133 16.06 0.47 -2.36
C LEU A 133 16.01 1.29 -1.06
N ARG A 134 16.39 0.66 0.05
CA ARG A 134 16.53 1.33 1.34
C ARG A 134 17.78 2.20 1.32
N ASN A 135 17.73 3.35 1.99
CA ASN A 135 18.87 4.27 2.06
C ASN A 135 20.16 3.59 2.54
N TRP A 136 20.08 2.69 3.53
CA TRP A 136 21.26 1.98 4.03
C TRP A 136 21.84 0.98 3.01
N LEU A 137 21.00 0.38 2.15
CA LEU A 137 21.47 -0.50 1.07
C LEU A 137 22.22 0.32 0.01
N ALA A 138 21.68 1.49 -0.34
CA ALA A 138 22.33 2.44 -1.26
C ALA A 138 23.65 2.95 -0.67
N GLN A 139 23.65 3.37 0.59
CA GLN A 139 24.83 3.87 1.29
C GLN A 139 25.95 2.83 1.36
N ARG A 140 25.61 1.57 1.70
CA ARG A 140 26.58 0.48 1.72
C ARG A 140 27.23 0.25 0.35
N ALA A 141 26.46 0.36 -0.73
CA ALA A 141 26.99 0.25 -2.09
C ALA A 141 27.94 1.42 -2.44
N ILE A 142 27.58 2.64 -2.05
CA ILE A 142 28.42 3.84 -2.24
C ILE A 142 29.75 3.68 -1.51
N GLU A 143 29.71 3.29 -0.23
CA GLU A 143 30.91 3.11 0.61
C GLU A 143 31.83 2.01 0.05
N ALA A 144 31.26 0.93 -0.47
CA ALA A 144 32.03 -0.15 -1.07
C ALA A 144 32.79 0.31 -2.34
N VAL A 145 32.19 1.18 -3.16
CA VAL A 145 32.84 1.75 -4.33
C VAL A 145 33.92 2.75 -3.93
N GLN A 146 33.63 3.65 -2.97
CA GLN A 146 34.61 4.65 -2.51
C GLN A 146 35.87 4.01 -1.91
N LYS A 147 35.74 2.91 -1.16
CA LYS A 147 36.89 2.16 -0.60
C LYS A 147 37.72 1.40 -1.64
N ARG A 148 37.20 1.21 -2.86
CA ARG A 148 37.88 0.46 -3.94
C ARG A 148 38.69 1.36 -4.88
N VAL A 149 38.55 2.69 -4.74
CA VAL A 149 39.22 3.73 -5.54
C VAL A 149 40.42 4.33 -4.79
N ILE A 150 40.64 3.91 -3.54
CA ILE A 150 41.80 4.24 -2.71
C ILE A 150 42.67 3.00 -2.60
#